data_AF-A0A968N0L0-F1
#
_entry.id   AF-A0A968N0L0-F1
#
_cell.length_a   1.000
_cell.length_b   1.000
_cell.length_c   1.000
_cell.angle_alpha   90.00
_cell.angle_beta   90.00
_cell.angle_gamma   90.00
#
_symmetry.space_group_name_H-M   'P 1'
#
loop_
_entity.id
_entity.type
_entity.pdbx_description
1 polymer ?
#
loop_
_entity_poly.entity_id
_entity_poly.type
_entity_poly.pdbx_seq_one_letter_code
_entity_poly.pdbx_strand_id
1 'polypeptide(L)' 'MTDSGQTATELSIPTWTEQIMVAGEISSQEHFQLVSLFLSELATSETDRQAINRVLDEIQSGRLYFRD' A
#
# COMPACT_ATOMS: atom_id res chain seq x y z
N MET A 1 -4.81 -36.21 1.26
CA MET A 1 -5.69 -35.25 0.55
C MET A 1 -4.91 -33.95 0.44
N THR A 2 -4.47 -33.65 -0.77
CA THR A 2 -3.88 -32.36 -1.16
C THR A 2 -4.99 -31.33 -1.29
N ASP A 3 -4.84 -30.19 -0.62
CA ASP A 3 -5.04 -28.91 -1.29
C ASP A 3 -4.18 -27.83 -0.62
N SER A 4 -3.33 -27.23 -1.43
CA SER A 4 -2.42 -26.15 -1.09
C SER A 4 -3.12 -24.84 -1.39
N GLY A 5 -3.75 -24.23 -0.37
CA GLY A 5 -4.28 -22.87 -0.47
C GLY A 5 -3.26 -21.86 0.04
N GLN A 6 -2.42 -21.34 -0.85
CA GLN A 6 -1.56 -20.18 -0.60
C GLN A 6 -2.40 -19.03 0.00
N THR A 7 -2.02 -18.52 1.16
CA THR A 7 -2.43 -17.17 1.60
C THR A 7 -1.17 -16.33 1.59
N ALA A 8 -1.15 -15.34 0.71
CA ALA A 8 -0.10 -14.34 0.64
C ALA A 8 0.17 -13.82 2.05
N THR A 9 1.42 -13.86 2.46
CA THR A 9 1.87 -13.32 3.75
C THR A 9 1.34 -11.90 3.85
N GLU A 10 0.48 -11.59 4.83
CA GLU A 10 0.00 -10.22 5.07
C GLU A 10 1.24 -9.35 5.33
N LEU A 11 1.69 -8.64 4.31
CA LEU A 11 2.81 -7.72 4.42
C LEU A 11 2.38 -6.57 5.34
N SER A 12 3.27 -6.18 6.26
CA SER A 12 3.03 -4.98 7.05
C SER A 12 2.89 -3.76 6.13
N ILE A 13 2.08 -2.77 6.53
CA ILE A 13 1.87 -1.54 5.75
C ILE A 13 3.20 -0.92 5.32
N PRO A 14 4.23 -0.77 6.18
CA PRO A 14 5.51 -0.21 5.77
C PRO A 14 6.22 -1.03 4.67
N THR A 15 6.15 -2.36 4.75
CA THR A 15 6.76 -3.24 3.76
C THR A 15 6.04 -3.14 2.42
N TRP A 16 4.71 -3.11 2.45
CA TRP A 16 3.90 -2.97 1.26
C TRP A 16 4.07 -1.60 0.58
N THR A 17 4.08 -0.51 1.35
CA THR A 17 4.34 0.83 0.80
C THR A 17 5.74 0.93 0.21
N GLU A 18 6.74 0.28 0.80
CA GLU A 18 8.10 0.28 0.24
C GLU A 18 8.16 -0.49 -1.09
N GLN A 19 7.41 -1.58 -1.24
CA GLN A 19 7.32 -2.29 -2.53
C GLN A 19 6.71 -1.42 -3.63
N ILE A 20 5.66 -0.65 -3.31
CA ILE A 20 5.06 0.32 -4.23
C ILE A 20 6.09 1.39 -4.61
N MET A 21 6.80 1.93 -3.62
CA MET A 21 7.84 2.95 -3.84
C MET A 21 8.98 2.44 -4.72
N VAL A 22 9.46 1.21 -4.50
CA VAL A 22 10.52 0.57 -5.29
C VAL A 22 10.05 0.28 -6.71
N ALA A 23 8.79 -0.10 -6.90
CA ALA A 23 8.22 -0.31 -8.22
C ALA A 23 8.12 1.01 -9.01
N GLY A 24 7.88 2.14 -8.33
CA GLY A 24 7.65 3.45 -8.95
C GLY A 24 6.28 3.59 -9.60
N GLU A 25 5.41 2.61 -9.38
CA GLU A 25 4.07 2.51 -9.94
C GLU A 25 3.11 1.89 -8.92
N ILE A 26 1.82 2.22 -9.04
CA ILE A 26 0.74 1.72 -8.18
C ILE A 26 -0.46 1.32 -9.02
N SER A 27 -1.09 0.20 -8.70
CA SER A 27 -2.37 -0.15 -9.32
C SER A 27 -3.53 0.64 -8.71
N SER A 28 -4.63 0.77 -9.45
CA SER A 28 -5.87 1.36 -8.92
C SER A 28 -6.37 0.66 -7.65
N GLN A 29 -6.19 -0.66 -7.56
CA GLN A 29 -6.57 -1.45 -6.39
C GLN A 29 -5.69 -1.13 -5.18
N GLU A 30 -4.37 -1.07 -5.34
CA GLU A 30 -3.44 -0.74 -4.26
C GLU A 30 -3.69 0.69 -3.73
N HIS A 31 -3.94 1.64 -4.63
CA HIS A 31 -4.30 3.00 -4.26
C HIS A 31 -5.60 3.04 -3.46
N PHE A 32 -6.64 2.32 -3.90
CA PHE A 32 -7.91 2.25 -3.17
C PHE A 32 -7.74 1.66 -1.77
N GLN A 33 -6.92 0.61 -1.63
CA GLN A 33 -6.61 0.00 -0.34
C GLN A 33 -5.85 0.98 0.59
N LEU A 34 -4.86 1.71 0.07
CA LEU A 34 -4.14 2.73 0.85
C LEU A 34 -5.06 3.84 1.33
N VAL A 35 -5.92 4.38 0.46
CA VAL A 35 -6.88 5.43 0.83
C VAL A 35 -7.89 4.92 1.87
N SER A 36 -8.34 3.68 1.73
CA SER A 36 -9.25 3.05 2.71
C SER A 36 -8.59 2.92 4.09
N LEU A 37 -7.31 2.55 4.13
CA LEU A 37 -6.53 2.47 5.38
C LEU A 37 -6.25 3.84 5.97
N PHE A 38 -5.96 4.84 5.12
CA PHE A 38 -5.73 6.22 5.52
C PHE A 38 -6.97 6.83 6.18
N LEU A 39 -8.16 6.57 5.63
CA LEU A 39 -9.44 7.07 6.16
C LEU A 39 -9.95 6.26 7.36
N SER A 40 -9.33 5.12 7.69
CA SER A 40 -9.73 4.31 8.84
C SER A 40 -9.27 4.94 10.14
N GLU A 41 -10.22 5.45 10.94
CA GLU A 41 -9.93 6.03 12.26
C GLU A 41 -9.40 5.01 13.29
N LEU A 42 -9.55 3.71 13.02
CA LEU A 42 -9.39 2.64 14.01
C LEU A 42 -8.11 1.81 13.86
N ALA A 43 -7.35 1.90 12.76
CA ALA A 43 -6.48 0.77 12.37
C ALA A 43 -5.03 1.06 11.97
N THR A 44 -4.53 2.30 12.06
CA THR A 44 -3.15 2.61 11.61
C THR A 44 -2.32 3.26 12.71
N SER A 45 -1.16 2.68 13.00
CA SER A 45 -0.17 3.30 13.87
C SER A 45 0.42 4.56 13.22
N GLU A 46 1.10 5.40 14.00
CA GLU A 46 1.79 6.59 13.46
C GLU A 46 2.78 6.20 12.35
N THR A 47 3.52 5.10 12.53
CA THR A 47 4.44 4.57 11.52
C THR A 47 3.71 4.17 10.24
N ASP A 48 2.55 3.52 10.35
CA ASP A 48 1.75 3.13 9.19
C ASP A 48 1.20 4.35 8.46
N ARG A 49 0.74 5.37 9.21
CA ARG A 49 0.28 6.64 8.63
C ARG A 49 1.39 7.36 7.88
N GLN A 50 2.60 7.41 8.44
CA GLN A 50 3.77 7.99 7.76
C GLN A 50 4.12 7.25 6.47
N ALA A 51 4.04 5.92 6.51
CA ALA A 51 4.28 5.08 5.34
C ALA A 51 3.25 5.32 4.23
N ILE A 52 1.96 5.40 4.59
CA ILE A 52 0.88 5.69 3.63
C ILE A 52 1.01 7.11 3.06
N ASN A 53 1.22 8.12 3.92
CA ASN A 53 1.38 9.51 3.50
C ASN A 53 2.50 9.67 2.48
N ARG A 54 3.64 9.00 2.70
CA ARG A 54 4.76 9.02 1.75
C ARG A 54 4.32 8.56 0.36
N VAL A 55 3.55 7.48 0.24
CA VAL A 55 3.07 7.02 -1.07
C VAL A 55 2.13 8.05 -1.70
N LEU A 56 1.20 8.60 -0.93
CA LEU A 56 0.25 9.61 -1.42
C LEU A 56 0.95 10.89 -1.89
N ASP A 57 1.98 11.34 -1.18
CA ASP A 57 2.80 12.50 -1.55
C ASP A 57 3.57 12.26 -2.87
N GLU A 58 4.07 11.04 -3.08
CA GLU A 58 4.79 10.65 -4.28
C GLU A 58 3.86 10.55 -5.50
N ILE A 59 2.61 10.11 -5.29
CA ILE A 59 1.55 10.19 -6.31
C ILE A 59 1.22 11.66 -6.62
N GLN A 60 0.98 12.49 -5.61
CA GLN A 60 0.60 13.89 -5.81
C GLN A 60 1.71 14.71 -6.47
N SER A 61 2.97 14.41 -6.17
CA SER A 61 4.13 15.05 -6.80
C SER A 61 4.46 14.52 -8.19
N GLY A 62 3.73 13.51 -8.68
CA GLY A 62 3.93 12.90 -10.00
C GLY A 62 5.20 12.06 -10.10
N ARG A 63 5.77 11.63 -8.97
CA ARG A 63 6.93 10.72 -8.93
C ARG A 63 6.51 9.25 -8.95
N LEU A 64 5.27 8.96 -8.60
CA LEU A 64 4.68 7.63 -8.63
C LEU A 64 3.44 7.62 -9.55
N TYR A 65 3.37 6.65 -10.45
CA TYR A 65 2.38 6.62 -11.53
C TYR A 65 1.37 5.48 -11.37
N PHE A 66 0.17 5.66 -11.92
CA PHE A 66 -0.80 4.58 -11.97
C PHE A 66 -0.44 3.59 -13.08
N ARG A 67 -0.43 2.29 -12.74
CA ARG A 67 -0.44 1.19 -13.71
C ARG A 67 -1.86 0.65 -13.83
N ASP A 68 -2.23 0.28 -15.05
CA ASP A 68 -3.55 -0.28 -15.38
C ASP A 68 -3.76 -1.66 -14.73
#